data_AF-A0A3A5R8J7-F1
#
_entry.id   AF-A0A3A5R8J7-F1
#
_cell.length_a   1.000
_cell.length_b   1.000
_cell.length_c   1.000
_cell.angle_alpha   90.00
_cell.angle_beta   90.00
_cell.angle_gamma   90.00
#
_symmetry.space_group_name_H-M   'P 1'
#
loop_
_entity.id
_entity.type
_entity.pdbx_description
1 polymer ?
#
loop_
_entity_poly.entity_id
_entity_poly.type
_entity_poly.pdbx_seq_one_letter_code
_entity_poly.pdbx_strand_id
1 'polypeptide(L)' 'MSTFRKHIRDLHDGTSDGARVFDAVIEDGVVYLEIKIGRGEYKRILWTDVTYQVDAAVETAG' A
#
# COMPACT_ATOMS: atom_id res chain seq x y z
N MET A 1 -3.39 20.92 -6.51
CA MET A 1 -2.66 19.70 -6.10
C MET A 1 -3.57 18.53 -6.38
N SER A 2 -3.18 17.62 -7.28
CA SER A 2 -3.99 16.44 -7.60
C SER A 2 -3.58 15.30 -6.68
N THR A 3 -4.47 14.93 -5.77
CA THR A 3 -4.33 13.70 -4.99
C THR A 3 -5.00 12.57 -5.77
N PHE A 4 -4.24 11.52 -6.07
CA PHE A 4 -4.79 10.30 -6.66
C PHE A 4 -4.81 9.20 -5.60
N ARG A 5 -5.87 8.40 -5.59
CA ARG A 5 -6.04 7.28 -4.66
C ARG A 5 -6.49 6.04 -5.41
N LYS A 6 -5.82 4.92 -5.16
CA LYS A 6 -6.16 3.62 -5.74
C LYS A 6 -6.22 2.56 -4.64
N HIS A 7 -7.33 1.83 -4.57
CA HIS A 7 -7.43 0.66 -3.71
C HIS A 7 -6.51 -0.45 -4.24
N ILE A 8 -5.67 -0.99 -3.39
CA ILE A 8 -4.91 -2.21 -3.65
C ILE A 8 -5.62 -3.36 -2.98
N ARG A 9 -5.80 -4.43 -3.75
CA ARG A 9 -6.67 -5.55 -3.42
C ARG A 9 -5.89 -6.85 -3.52
N ASP A 10 -6.19 -7.77 -2.63
CA ASP A 10 -5.77 -9.16 -2.73
C ASP A 10 -6.58 -9.81 -3.84
N LEU A 11 -5.91 -10.12 -4.95
CA LEU A 11 -6.55 -10.72 -6.13
C LEU A 11 -6.80 -12.22 -5.96
N HIS A 12 -6.33 -12.82 -4.86
CA HIS A 12 -6.44 -14.25 -4.58
C HIS A 12 -7.38 -14.57 -3.41
N ASP A 13 -8.12 -13.58 -2.91
CA ASP A 13 -9.05 -13.77 -1.78
C ASP A 13 -10.35 -14.53 -2.16
N GLY A 14 -10.57 -14.78 -3.45
CA GLY A 14 -11.73 -15.49 -3.97
C GLY A 14 -13.00 -14.64 -4.13
N THR A 15 -12.96 -13.33 -3.86
CA THR A 15 -14.07 -12.41 -4.14
C THR A 15 -13.97 -11.82 -5.53
N SER A 16 -15.09 -11.42 -6.12
CA SER A 16 -15.13 -10.88 -7.50
C SER A 16 -14.28 -9.62 -7.68
N ASP A 17 -14.10 -8.85 -6.60
CA ASP A 17 -13.39 -7.57 -6.62
C ASP A 17 -12.08 -7.58 -5.83
N GLY A 18 -11.68 -8.69 -5.22
CA GLY A 18 -10.50 -8.76 -4.35
C GLY A 18 -10.65 -7.97 -3.05
N ALA A 19 -10.27 -8.56 -1.91
CA ALA A 19 -10.31 -7.90 -0.61
C ALA A 19 -9.36 -6.72 -0.61
N ARG A 20 -9.88 -5.54 -0.30
CA ARG A 20 -9.04 -4.34 -0.16
C ARG A 20 -8.07 -4.54 1.01
N VAL A 21 -6.77 -4.42 0.73
CA VAL A 21 -5.71 -4.57 1.74
C VAL A 21 -5.25 -3.20 2.22
N PHE A 22 -4.95 -2.29 1.30
CA PHE A 22 -4.49 -0.92 1.58
C PHE A 22 -4.78 0.00 0.39
N ASP A 23 -4.53 1.30 0.54
CA ASP A 23 -4.62 2.26 -0.57
C ASP A 23 -3.23 2.73 -0.98
N ALA A 24 -3.02 2.89 -2.29
CA ALA A 24 -1.95 3.72 -2.82
C ALA A 24 -2.47 5.16 -2.94
N VAL A 25 -1.77 6.10 -2.32
CA VAL A 25 -2.08 7.53 -2.35
C VAL A 25 -0.90 8.26 -2.99
N ILE A 26 -1.16 9.05 -4.04
CA ILE A 26 -0.16 9.85 -4.73
C ILE A 26 -0.47 11.32 -4.45
N GLU A 27 0.46 12.00 -3.79
CA GLU A 27 0.39 13.41 -3.42
C GLU A 27 1.67 14.09 -3.89
N ASP A 28 1.54 15.04 -4.82
CA ASP A 28 2.67 15.81 -5.38
C ASP A 28 3.83 14.93 -5.90
N GLY A 29 3.49 13.78 -6.49
CA GLY A 29 4.45 12.81 -7.01
C GLY A 29 5.03 11.86 -5.97
N VAL A 30 4.74 12.06 -4.68
CA VAL A 30 5.13 11.17 -3.59
C VAL A 30 4.06 10.09 -3.42
N VAL A 31 4.49 8.82 -3.37
CA VAL A 31 3.62 7.67 -3.23
C VAL A 31 3.63 7.17 -1.78
N TYR A 32 2.44 7.04 -1.22
CA TYR A 32 2.20 6.50 0.12
C TYR A 32 1.35 5.24 0.03
N LEU A 33 1.68 4.28 0.89
CA LEU A 33 0.79 3.22 1.32
C LEU A 33 -0.04 3.70 2.51
N GLU A 34 -1.35 3.79 2.34
CA GLU A 34 -2.29 4.14 3.40
C GLU A 34 -3.00 2.87 3.90
N ILE A 35 -2.74 2.53 5.15
CA ILE A 35 -3.21 1.32 5.82
C ILE A 35 -4.24 1.72 6.86
N LYS A 36 -5.41 1.09 6.84
CA LYS A 36 -6.43 1.30 7.87
C LYS A 36 -6.01 0.62 9.16
N ILE A 37 -5.85 1.39 10.24
CA ILE A 37 -5.43 0.88 11.56
C ILE A 37 -6.56 0.91 12.59
N GLY A 38 -7.70 1.51 12.26
CA GLY A 38 -8.83 1.64 13.17
C GLY A 38 -10.08 2.19 12.49
N ARG A 39 -11.06 2.61 13.29
CA ARG A 39 -12.29 3.23 12.78
C ARG A 39 -12.00 4.65 12.31
N GLY A 40 -11.81 4.82 11.01
CA GLY A 40 -11.50 6.12 10.41
C GLY A 40 -10.04 6.54 10.56
N GLU A 41 -9.21 5.69 11.19
CA GLU A 41 -7.79 5.94 11.39
C GLU A 41 -6.98 5.20 10.34
N TYR A 42 -6.06 5.94 9.72
CA TYR A 42 -5.19 5.44 8.68
C TYR A 42 -3.74 5.85 8.96
N LYS A 43 -2.82 4.91 8.78
CA LYS A 43 -1.38 5.15 8.82
C LYS A 43 -0.86 5.27 7.40
N ARG A 44 -0.02 6.27 7.14
CA ARG A 44 0.71 6.41 5.88
C ARG A 44 2.14 5.94 6.04
N ILE A 45 2.62 5.20 5.05
CA ILE A 45 3.99 4.71 4.95
C ILE A 45 4.51 5.10 3.56
N LEU A 46 5.72 5.63 3.45
CA LEU A 46 6.29 5.93 2.14
C LEU A 46 6.50 4.64 1.36
N TRP A 47 6.13 4.67 0.07
CA TRP A 47 6.34 3.51 -0.81
C TRP A 47 7.82 3.12 -0.89
N THR A 48 8.73 4.10 -0.90
CA THR A 48 10.18 3.88 -0.93
C THR A 48 10.70 3.11 0.27
N ASP A 49 10.12 3.32 1.46
CA ASP A 49 10.51 2.60 2.67
C ASP A 49 10.05 1.14 2.62
N VAL A 50 8.91 0.90 1.97
CA VAL A 50 8.36 -0.46 1.78
C VAL A 50 9.20 -1.21 0.75
N THR A 51 9.51 -0.62 -0.41
CA THR A 51 10.33 -1.28 -1.42
C THR A 51 11.71 -1.63 -0.86
N TYR A 52 12.35 -0.71 -0.15
CA TYR A 52 13.65 -0.96 0.49
C TYR A 52 13.61 -2.18 1.43
N GLN A 53 12.57 -2.30 2.27
CA GLN A 53 12.44 -3.42 3.20
C GLN A 53 12.11 -4.74 2.49
N VAL A 54 11.29 -4.70 1.43
CA VAL A 54 10.97 -5.89 0.63
C VAL A 54 12.20 -6.40 -0.10
N ASP A 55 12.95 -5.51 -0.74
CA ASP A 55 14.18 -5.87 -1.46
C ASP A 55 15.19 -6.52 -0.49
N ALA A 56 15.39 -5.93 0.69
CA ALA A 56 16.26 -6.50 1.73
C ALA A 56 15.79 -7.89 2.22
N ALA A 57 14.47 -8.12 2.30
CA ALA A 57 13.92 -9.42 2.68
C ALA A 57 14.16 -10.49 1.59
N VAL A 58 14.05 -10.11 0.31
CA VAL A 58 14.35 -10.99 -0.83
C VAL A 58 15.82 -11.39 -0.84
N GLU A 59 16.73 -10.44 -0.62
CA GLU A 59 18.17 -10.71 -0.53
C GLU A 59 18.52 -11.65 0.63
N THR A 60 17.83 -11.51 1.78
CA THR A 60 18.05 -12.37 2.95
C THR A 60 17.55 -13.81 2.75
N ALA A 61 16.55 -14.00 1.89
CA ALA A 61 15.94 -15.31 1.65
C ALA A 61 16.68 -16.16 0.60
N GLY A 62 17.57 -15.55 -0.19
CA GLY A 62 18.40 -16.20 -1.22
C GLY A 62 19.73 -16.71 -0.69
#